data_AF-A0A2S9G7K4-F1
#
_entry.id   AF-A0A2S9G7K4-F1
#
_cell.length_a   1.000
_cell.length_b   1.000
_cell.length_c   1.000
_cell.angle_alpha   90.00
_cell.angle_beta   90.00
_cell.angle_gamma   90.00
#
_symmetry.space_group_name_H-M   'P 1'
#
loop_
_entity.id
_entity.type
_entity.pdbx_description
1 polymer ?
#
loop_
_entity_poly.entity_id
_entity_poly.type
_entity_poly.pdbx_seq_one_letter_code
_entity_poly.pdbx_strand_id
1 'polypeptide(L)'
;PEGAGPGTKGLSLFFVPKFLFDPETGEPGERNGVFVTNVEHKLGLKISTTCELSLGQHGVPAKGWLVGEVHDGIAQMFDVIEQAR
;
A
#
# COMPACT_ATOMS: atom_id res chain seq x y z
N PRO A 1 -6.77 -11.06 -8.50
CA PRO A 1 -7.95 -11.87 -8.88
C PRO A 1 -8.07 -11.92 -10.41
N GLU A 2 -8.11 -13.11 -11.01
CA GLU A 2 -8.62 -13.24 -12.38
C GLU A 2 -10.02 -12.62 -12.40
N GLY A 3 -10.26 -11.62 -13.26
CA GLY A 3 -11.58 -11.03 -13.48
C GLY A 3 -11.81 -9.58 -13.04
N ALA A 4 -10.80 -8.83 -12.59
CA ALA A 4 -10.98 -7.38 -12.45
C ALA A 4 -11.08 -6.71 -13.83
N GLY A 5 -12.10 -5.88 -14.04
CA GLY A 5 -12.28 -5.12 -15.28
C GLY A 5 -11.16 -4.07 -15.48
N PRO A 6 -11.03 -3.50 -16.70
CA PRO A 6 -10.02 -2.48 -16.95
C PRO A 6 -10.36 -1.14 -16.27
N GLY A 7 -9.32 -0.31 -16.09
CA GLY A 7 -9.46 1.06 -15.58
C GLY A 7 -9.66 1.13 -14.07
N THR A 8 -10.01 2.34 -13.59
CA THR A 8 -10.12 2.62 -12.15
C THR A 8 -11.16 1.78 -11.43
N LYS A 9 -12.22 1.36 -12.14
CA LYS A 9 -13.28 0.49 -11.60
C LYS A 9 -12.82 -0.94 -11.30
N GLY A 10 -11.69 -1.37 -11.86
CA GLY A 10 -11.09 -2.66 -11.53
C GLY A 10 -10.13 -2.61 -10.34
N LEU A 11 -9.84 -1.41 -9.82
CA LEU A 11 -8.89 -1.24 -8.73
C LEU A 11 -9.54 -1.57 -7.39
N SER A 12 -8.75 -2.19 -6.51
CA SER A 12 -9.11 -2.46 -5.12
C SER A 12 -8.08 -1.80 -4.21
N LEU A 13 -8.51 -1.36 -3.03
CA LEU A 13 -7.63 -0.78 -2.04
C LEU A 13 -7.23 -1.85 -1.02
N PHE A 14 -5.94 -1.92 -0.71
CA PHE A 14 -5.41 -2.88 0.23
C PHE A 14 -4.68 -2.18 1.38
N PHE A 15 -4.92 -2.65 2.59
CA PHE A 15 -4.10 -2.33 3.74
C PHE A 15 -2.85 -3.22 3.72
N VAL A 16 -1.67 -2.62 3.56
CA VAL A 16 -0.38 -3.34 3.44
C VAL A 16 0.60 -2.75 4.47
N PRO A 17 0.73 -3.36 5.66
CA PRO A 17 1.57 -2.83 6.72
C PRO A 17 3.05 -3.16 6.48
N LYS A 18 3.95 -2.33 7.02
CA LYS A 18 5.41 -2.54 6.96
C LYS A 18 5.83 -3.80 7.73
N PHE A 19 5.27 -3.98 8.92
CA PHE A 19 5.44 -5.17 9.75
C PHE A 19 4.08 -5.84 9.87
N LEU A 20 4.05 -7.15 9.78
CA LEU A 20 2.88 -7.91 10.24
C LEU A 20 2.73 -7.66 11.74
N PHE A 21 1.52 -7.73 12.25
CA PHE A 21 1.26 -7.48 13.66
C PHE A 21 0.24 -8.48 14.17
N ASP A 22 0.25 -8.67 15.48
CA ASP A 22 -0.82 -9.38 16.18
C ASP A 22 -2.08 -8.49 16.21
N PRO A 23 -3.20 -8.92 15.61
CA PRO A 23 -4.43 -8.12 15.58
C PRO A 23 -5.05 -7.84 16.96
N GLU A 24 -4.77 -8.66 17.97
CA GLU A 24 -5.33 -8.49 19.32
C GLU A 24 -4.50 -7.52 20.17
N THR A 25 -3.17 -7.61 20.07
CA THR A 25 -2.25 -6.83 20.91
C THR A 25 -1.64 -5.62 20.20
N GLY A 26 -1.63 -5.63 18.87
CA GLY A 26 -0.98 -4.61 18.03
C GLY A 26 0.54 -4.72 17.98
N GLU A 27 1.13 -5.75 18.58
CA GLU A 27 2.59 -5.90 18.63
C GLU A 27 3.18 -6.17 17.23
N PRO A 28 4.26 -5.46 16.84
CA PRO A 28 4.91 -5.67 15.55
C PRO A 28 5.66 -6.99 15.54
N GLY A 29 5.32 -7.83 14.56
CA GLY A 29 5.98 -9.09 14.26
C GLY A 29 6.90 -8.99 13.03
N GLU A 30 6.82 -9.99 12.17
CA GLU A 30 7.73 -10.16 11.03
C GLU A 30 7.65 -9.02 10.00
N ARG A 31 8.76 -8.77 9.31
CA ARG A 31 8.83 -7.79 8.22
C ARG A 31 7.98 -8.27 7.04
N ASN A 32 7.00 -7.46 6.64
CA ASN A 32 6.20 -7.73 5.44
C ASN A 32 7.00 -7.42 4.17
N GLY A 33 6.63 -8.03 3.05
CA GLY A 33 7.32 -7.95 1.76
C GLY A 33 7.22 -6.62 1.00
N VAL A 34 7.17 -5.49 1.71
CA VAL A 34 7.07 -4.13 1.16
C VAL A 34 8.33 -3.34 1.47
N PHE A 35 9.11 -3.02 0.43
CA PHE A 35 10.44 -2.44 0.56
C PHE A 35 10.58 -1.16 -0.27
N VAL A 36 11.30 -0.18 0.29
CA VAL A 36 11.76 0.97 -0.48
C VAL A 36 12.97 0.54 -1.28
N THR A 37 12.96 0.79 -2.59
CA THR A 37 14.06 0.45 -3.51
C THR A 37 14.83 1.66 -3.99
N ASN A 38 14.24 2.85 -3.96
CA ASN A 38 14.88 4.10 -4.33
C ASN A 38 14.30 5.29 -3.56
N VAL A 39 15.06 6.39 -3.48
CA VAL A 39 14.60 7.68 -2.94
C VAL A 39 14.94 8.79 -3.93
N GLU A 40 13.93 9.57 -4.33
CA GLU A 40 14.05 10.55 -5.41
C GLU A 40 14.86 11.78 -5.02
N HIS A 41 15.77 12.19 -5.93
CA HIS A 41 16.54 13.43 -5.83
C HIS A 41 15.72 14.60 -6.37
N LYS A 42 14.87 15.16 -5.50
CA LYS A 42 13.94 16.23 -5.87
C LYS A 42 14.59 17.62 -5.91
N LEU A 43 13.99 18.51 -6.70
CA LEU A 43 14.33 19.95 -6.74
C LEU A 43 14.15 20.61 -5.35
N GLY A 44 13.02 20.35 -4.69
CA GLY A 44 12.65 20.85 -3.37
C GLY A 44 11.96 19.79 -2.51
N LEU A 45 11.49 20.18 -1.31
CA LEU A 45 10.88 19.26 -0.34
C LEU A 45 11.75 18.01 -0.05
N LYS A 46 13.08 18.20 0.00
CA LYS A 46 14.06 17.11 0.07
C LYS A 46 13.95 16.27 1.35
N ILE A 47 13.43 16.86 2.44
CA ILE A 47 13.21 16.16 3.72
C ILE A 47 12.05 15.17 3.68
N SER A 48 11.10 15.33 2.73
CA SER A 48 10.07 14.33 2.48
C SER A 48 10.66 13.22 1.63
N THR A 49 10.76 12.00 2.16
CA THR A 49 11.31 10.85 1.44
C THR A 49 10.31 10.34 0.42
N THR A 50 10.46 10.77 -0.84
CA THR A 50 9.66 10.27 -1.96
C THR A 50 10.33 9.01 -2.48
N CYS A 51 9.64 7.87 -2.36
CA CYS A 51 10.25 6.56 -2.53
C CYS A 51 9.66 5.81 -3.71
N GLU A 52 10.49 5.01 -4.37
CA GLU A 52 10.03 3.84 -5.11
C GLU A 52 9.74 2.70 -4.11
N LEU A 53 8.60 2.04 -4.26
CA LEU A 53 8.16 0.94 -3.39
C LEU A 53 7.91 -0.33 -4.21
N SER A 54 8.67 -1.38 -3.89
CA SER A 54 8.49 -2.72 -4.44
C SER A 54 7.69 -3.59 -3.48
N LEU A 55 6.63 -4.21 -4.00
CA LEU A 55 5.77 -5.14 -3.28
C LEU A 55 6.04 -6.56 -3.77
N GLY A 56 6.44 -7.47 -2.88
CA GLY A 56 6.60 -8.89 -3.16
C GLY A 56 7.83 -9.29 -4.00
N GLN A 57 8.71 -8.34 -4.36
CA GLN A 57 9.83 -8.60 -5.28
C GLN A 57 11.11 -9.12 -4.62
N HIS A 58 11.18 -9.18 -3.29
CA HIS A 58 12.40 -9.50 -2.54
C HIS A 58 12.33 -10.88 -1.85
N GLY A 59 11.66 -11.86 -2.48
CA GLY A 59 11.53 -13.22 -1.95
C GLY A 59 10.56 -13.37 -0.76
N VAL A 60 9.98 -12.27 -0.28
CA VAL A 60 8.96 -12.25 0.78
C VAL A 60 7.66 -11.68 0.20
N PRO A 61 6.51 -12.37 0.35
CA PRO A 61 5.22 -11.85 -0.09
C PRO A 61 4.85 -10.54 0.60
N ALA A 62 4.29 -9.59 -0.16
CA ALA A 62 3.62 -8.42 0.42
C ALA A 62 2.18 -8.79 0.79
N LYS A 63 1.95 -9.13 2.07
CA LYS A 63 0.61 -9.44 2.57
C LYS A 63 -0.22 -8.16 2.67
N GLY A 64 -1.43 -8.21 2.12
CA GLY A 64 -2.38 -7.11 2.17
C GLY A 64 -3.80 -7.62 2.44
N TRP A 65 -4.60 -6.80 3.08
CA TRP A 65 -6.01 -7.07 3.38
C TRP A 65 -6.90 -6.11 2.61
N LEU A 66 -8.01 -6.61 2.08
CA LEU A 66 -8.92 -5.80 1.28
C LEU A 66 -9.64 -4.81 2.21
N VAL A 67 -9.55 -3.52 1.90
CA VAL A 67 -10.18 -2.50 2.74
C VAL A 67 -11.69 -2.67 2.71
N GLY A 68 -12.28 -2.86 3.88
CA GLY A 68 -13.71 -3.13 4.04
C GLY A 68 -14.19 -4.45 3.43
N GLU A 69 -13.28 -5.34 3.03
CA GLU A 69 -13.60 -6.60 2.34
C GLU A 69 -14.47 -6.43 1.08
N VAL A 70 -14.35 -5.27 0.41
CA VAL A 70 -15.10 -4.92 -0.81
C VAL A 70 -14.17 -4.43 -1.94
N HIS A 71 -14.54 -4.73 -3.18
CA HIS A 71 -13.80 -4.31 -4.38
C HIS A 71 -14.29 -2.95 -4.87
N ASP A 72 -13.92 -1.88 -4.16
CA ASP A 72 -14.28 -0.49 -4.51
C ASP A 72 -13.11 0.49 -4.32
N GLY A 73 -11.94 0.11 -4.83
CA GLY A 73 -10.68 0.72 -4.42
C GLY A 73 -10.51 2.18 -4.79
N ILE A 74 -11.04 2.62 -5.93
CA ILE A 74 -10.91 4.02 -6.34
C ILE A 74 -11.78 4.93 -5.48
N ALA A 75 -13.01 4.54 -5.15
CA ALA A 75 -13.89 5.34 -4.30
C ALA A 75 -13.30 5.47 -2.90
N GLN A 76 -12.84 4.35 -2.31
CA GLN A 76 -12.15 4.35 -1.02
C GLN A 76 -10.88 5.22 -1.02
N MET A 77 -10.14 5.26 -2.13
CA MET A 77 -8.96 6.12 -2.24
C MET A 77 -9.32 7.61 -2.37
N PHE A 78 -10.50 7.94 -2.92
CA PHE A 78 -10.93 9.34 -3.03
C PHE A 78 -11.10 10.01 -1.67
N ASP A 79 -11.58 9.29 -0.65
CA ASP A 79 -11.66 9.81 0.73
C ASP A 79 -10.29 10.30 1.24
N VAL A 80 -9.22 9.58 0.90
CA VAL A 80 -7.84 9.96 1.24
C VAL A 80 -7.35 11.12 0.36
N ILE A 81 -7.66 11.09 -0.93
CA ILE A 81 -7.28 12.14 -1.88
C ILE A 81 -7.92 13.47 -1.50
N GLU A 82 -9.17 13.49 -1.07
CA GLU A 82 -9.88 14.70 -0.67
C GLU A 82 -9.22 15.40 0.51
N GLN A 83 -8.66 14.65 1.46
CA GLN A 83 -7.89 15.19 2.59
C GLN A 83 -6.47 15.62 2.22
N ALA A 84 -5.91 15.08 1.13
CA ALA A 84 -4.57 15.38 0.65
C ALA A 84 -4.51 16.57 -0.33
N ARG A 85 -5.66 17.07 -0.81
CA ARG A 85 -5.80 18.24 -1.67
C ARG A 85 -5.62 19.54 -0.90
#